data_AF-A0A6N2BJS6-F1
#
_entry.id   AF-A0A6N2BJS6-F1
#
_cell.length_a   1.000
_cell.length_b   1.000
_cell.length_c   1.000
_cell.angle_alpha   90.00
_cell.angle_beta   90.00
_cell.angle_gamma   90.00
#
_symmetry.space_group_name_H-M   'P 1'
#
loop_
_entity.id
_entity.type
_entity.pdbx_description
1 polymer ?
#
loop_
_entity_poly.entity_id
_entity_poly.type
_entity_poly.pdbx_seq_one_letter_code
_entity_poly.pdbx_strand_id
1 'polypeptide(L)'
;MPKKITHLLYSCEEAGVGAADKDRWRIVPTCIWWTIWKERNSRCFESKNCDLQMIKLNCVRLFCFWCKQIYLEDTDSIIDILGSC
;
A
#
# COMPACT_ATOMS: atom_id res chain seq x y z
N MET A 1 3.05 18.96 -4.09
CA MET A 1 2.00 17.93 -3.98
C MET A 1 1.16 17.95 -5.25
N PRO A 2 0.85 16.82 -5.88
CA PRO A 2 -0.02 16.80 -7.07
C PRO A 2 -1.35 17.48 -6.76
N LYS A 3 -1.80 18.38 -7.63
CA LYS A 3 -3.07 19.12 -7.44
C LYS A 3 -4.29 18.21 -7.59
N LYS A 4 -4.14 17.07 -8.27
CA LYS A 4 -5.18 16.07 -8.52
C LYS A 4 -4.61 14.68 -8.31
N ILE A 5 -5.43 13.78 -7.76
CA ILE A 5 -5.05 12.37 -7.55
C ILE A 5 -4.77 11.65 -8.88
N THR A 6 -5.45 12.03 -9.96
CA THR A 6 -5.25 11.44 -11.30
C THR A 6 -3.83 11.65 -11.82
N HIS A 7 -3.23 12.82 -11.57
CA HIS A 7 -1.86 13.10 -11.96
C HIS A 7 -0.84 12.27 -11.15
N LEU A 8 -1.16 11.97 -9.89
CA LEU A 8 -0.34 11.08 -9.08
C LEU A 8 -0.41 9.65 -9.61
N LEU A 9 -1.63 9.16 -9.89
CA LEU A 9 -1.84 7.80 -10.41
C LEU A 9 -1.16 7.61 -11.76
N TYR A 10 -1.33 8.56 -12.68
CA TYR A 10 -0.69 8.52 -13.99
C TYR A 10 0.85 8.51 -13.87
N SER A 11 1.41 9.38 -13.02
CA SER A 11 2.86 9.41 -12.78
C SER A 11 3.38 8.11 -12.14
N CYS A 12 2.60 7.50 -11.24
CA CYS A 12 2.94 6.19 -10.69
C CYS A 12 2.88 5.09 -11.77
N GLU A 13 1.90 5.13 -12.67
CA GLU A 13 1.78 4.17 -13.77
C GLU A 13 2.95 4.29 -14.77
N GLU A 14 3.30 5.51 -15.17
CA GLU A 14 4.46 5.77 -16.04
C GLU A 14 5.77 5.26 -15.40
N ALA A 15 5.97 5.49 -14.11
CA ALA A 15 7.13 4.98 -13.38
C ALA A 15 7.16 3.44 -13.31
N GLY A 16 6.02 2.78 -13.52
CA GLY A 16 5.85 1.32 -13.47
C GLY A 16 5.95 0.59 -14.79
N VAL A 17 6.14 1.28 -15.91
CA VAL A 17 6.11 0.67 -17.25
C VAL A 17 7.12 -0.48 -17.39
N GLY A 18 8.25 -0.41 -16.68
CA GLY A 18 9.29 -1.46 -16.65
C GLY A 18 9.28 -2.35 -15.40
N ALA A 19 8.22 -2.32 -14.59
CA ALA A 19 8.15 -3.14 -13.38
C ALA A 19 8.10 -4.63 -13.72
N ALA A 20 8.90 -5.44 -13.03
CA ALA A 20 8.93 -6.89 -13.19
C ALA A 20 7.59 -7.56 -12.86
N ASP A 21 6.85 -6.97 -11.91
CA ASP A 21 5.52 -7.41 -11.49
C ASP A 21 4.59 -6.19 -11.48
N LYS A 22 3.73 -6.10 -12.50
CA LYS A 22 2.80 -4.98 -12.67
C LYS A 22 1.71 -4.97 -11.61
N ASP A 23 1.30 -6.13 -11.10
CA ASP A 23 0.24 -6.21 -10.09
C ASP A 23 0.74 -5.73 -8.74
N ARG A 24 1.97 -6.09 -8.36
CA ARG A 24 2.64 -5.48 -7.21
C ARG A 24 2.84 -3.99 -7.40
N TRP A 25 3.25 -3.56 -8.59
CA TRP A 25 3.45 -2.14 -8.86
C TRP A 25 2.18 -1.30 -8.64
N ARG A 26 1.01 -1.83 -9.01
CA ARG A 26 -0.29 -1.17 -8.80
C ARG A 26 -0.64 -0.93 -7.32
N ILE A 27 -0.02 -1.64 -6.38
CA ILE A 27 -0.22 -1.43 -4.94
C ILE A 27 0.50 -0.17 -4.43
N VAL A 28 1.63 0.18 -5.04
CA VAL A 28 2.50 1.30 -4.61
C VAL A 28 1.73 2.61 -4.36
N PRO A 29 0.90 3.13 -5.28
CA PRO A 29 0.14 4.37 -5.04
C PRO A 29 -0.79 4.26 -3.83
N THR A 30 -1.44 3.11 -3.63
CA THR A 30 -2.32 2.85 -2.48
C THR A 30 -1.55 2.88 -1.17
N CYS A 31 -0.36 2.26 -1.12
CA CYS A 31 0.48 2.28 0.08
C CYS A 31 0.96 3.69 0.45
N ILE A 32 1.37 4.48 -0.55
CA ILE A 32 1.78 5.87 -0.36
C ILE A 32 0.59 6.68 0.18
N TRP A 33 -0.57 6.58 -0.47
CA TRP A 33 -1.77 7.32 -0.08
C TRP A 33 -2.20 6.99 1.36
N TRP A 34 -2.31 5.71 1.68
CA TRP A 34 -2.74 5.26 2.99
C TRP A 34 -1.77 5.68 4.10
N THR A 35 -0.47 5.59 3.85
CA THR A 35 0.55 5.97 4.84
C THR A 35 0.51 7.48 5.11
N ILE A 36 0.37 8.31 4.07
CA ILE A 36 0.24 9.77 4.21
C ILE A 36 -1.05 10.13 4.94
N TRP A 37 -2.18 9.51 4.58
CA TRP A 37 -3.47 9.75 5.23
C TRP A 37 -3.41 9.42 6.73
N LYS A 38 -2.85 8.26 7.08
CA LYS A 38 -2.67 7.83 8.48
C LYS A 38 -1.79 8.80 9.26
N GLU A 39 -0.66 9.21 8.70
CA GLU A 39 0.24 10.18 9.35
C GLU A 39 -0.43 11.54 9.56
N ARG A 40 -1.18 12.04 8.56
CA ARG A 40 -1.91 13.31 8.69
C ARG A 40 -2.98 13.24 9.77
N ASN A 41 -3.73 12.16 9.84
CA ASN A 41 -4.74 11.98 10.88
C ASN A 41 -4.12 11.85 12.27
N SER A 42 -3.04 11.09 12.40
CA SER A 42 -2.28 10.97 13.64
C SER A 42 -1.81 12.33 14.17
N ARG A 43 -1.32 13.21 13.27
CA ARG A 43 -0.92 14.58 13.63
C ARG A 43 -2.10 15.46 14.05
N CYS A 44 -3.22 15.38 13.32
CA CYS A 44 -4.38 16.24 13.55
C CYS A 44 -5.21 15.82 14.77
N PHE A 45 -5.34 14.52 15.01
CA PHE A 45 -6.30 13.97 15.97
C PHE A 45 -5.64 13.30 17.18
N GLU A 46 -4.38 12.87 17.08
CA GLU A 46 -3.68 12.17 18.17
C GLU A 46 -2.46 12.92 18.70
N SER A 47 -2.12 14.09 18.13
CA SER A 47 -0.91 14.86 18.45
C SER A 47 0.39 14.05 18.33
N LYS A 48 0.36 12.95 17.57
CA LYS A 48 1.51 12.09 17.30
C LYS A 48 2.12 12.47 15.95
N ASN A 49 3.44 12.38 15.86
CA ASN A 49 4.13 12.53 14.60
C ASN A 49 5.24 11.49 14.48
N CYS A 50 5.47 11.05 13.25
CA CYS A 50 6.63 10.25 12.89
C CYS A 50 7.63 11.13 12.12
N ASP A 51 8.92 10.83 12.25
CA ASP A 51 9.91 11.38 11.33
C ASP A 51 9.73 10.81 9.91
N LEU A 52 10.39 11.43 8.94
CA LEU A 52 10.29 11.03 7.53
C LEU A 52 10.77 9.58 7.29
N GLN A 53 11.76 9.10 8.04
CA GLN A 53 12.29 7.74 7.87
C GLN A 53 11.27 6.71 8.35
N MET A 54 10.63 6.96 9.48
CA MET A 54 9.57 6.12 10.01
C MET A 54 8.35 6.09 9.07
N ILE A 55 7.99 7.22 8.46
CA ILE A 55 6.93 7.28 7.45
C ILE A 55 7.28 6.40 6.23
N LYS A 56 8.51 6.49 5.72
CA LYS A 56 8.99 5.65 4.61
C LYS A 56 8.96 4.17 4.99
N LEU A 57 9.44 3.82 6.18
CA LEU A 57 9.43 2.44 6.68
C LEU A 57 8.02 1.89 6.79
N ASN A 58 7.07 2.68 7.28
CA ASN A 58 5.66 2.28 7.37
C ASN A 58 5.04 2.05 5.99
N CYS A 59 5.40 2.87 4.98
CA CYS A 59 4.97 2.66 3.60
C CYS A 59 5.50 1.35 3.02
N VAL A 60 6.79 1.05 3.24
CA VAL A 60 7.42 -0.21 2.78
C VAL A 60 6.80 -1.42 3.49
N ARG A 61 6.58 -1.34 4.81
CA ARG A 61 5.91 -2.41 5.57
C ARG A 61 4.52 -2.71 5.04
N LEU A 62 3.74 -1.66 4.76
CA LEU A 62 2.40 -1.79 4.19
C LEU A 62 2.44 -2.42 2.79
N PHE A 63 3.38 -1.99 1.96
CA PHE A 63 3.59 -2.59 0.64
C PHE A 63 3.92 -4.08 0.74
N CYS A 64 4.90 -4.46 1.57
CA CYS A 64 5.26 -5.87 1.79
C CYS A 64 4.09 -6.71 2.33
N PHE A 65 3.25 -6.13 3.19
CA PHE A 65 2.04 -6.79 3.69
C PHE A 65 1.09 -7.14 2.54
N TRP A 66 0.75 -6.18 1.68
CA TRP A 66 -0.15 -6.40 0.54
C TRP A 66 0.46 -7.31 -0.52
N CYS A 67 1.76 -7.20 -0.81
CA CYS A 67 2.43 -8.14 -1.71
C CYS A 67 2.38 -9.59 -1.22
N LYS A 68 2.37 -9.83 0.10
CA LYS A 68 2.22 -11.18 0.67
C LYS A 68 0.78 -11.67 0.61
N GLN A 69 -0.21 -10.79 0.77
CA GLN A 69 -1.62 -11.16 0.68
C GLN A 69 -2.06 -11.55 -0.72
N ILE A 70 -1.46 -10.99 -1.78
CA ILE A 70 -1.74 -11.39 -3.18
C ILE A 70 -1.58 -12.91 -3.40
N TYR A 71 -0.68 -13.58 -2.65
CA TYR A 71 -0.47 -15.04 -2.76
C TYR A 71 -1.31 -15.86 -1.78
N LEU A 72 -1.91 -15.23 -0.77
CA LEU A 72 -2.84 -15.92 0.15
C LEU A 72 -4.26 -15.99 -0.43
N GLU A 73 -4.53 -15.28 -1.52
CA GLU A 73 -5.77 -15.37 -2.30
C GLU A 73 -5.81 -16.55 -3.29
N ASP A 74 -4.80 -17.44 -3.29
CA ASP A 74 -4.97 -18.84 -3.74
C ASP A 74 -5.92 -19.54 -2.74
N THR A 75 -7.18 -19.22 -2.94
CA THR A 75 -8.34 -19.30 -2.04
C THR A 75 -8.78 -20.73 -1.75
N ASP A 76 -8.26 -21.71 -2.49
CA ASP A 76 -8.53 -23.13 -2.29
C ASP A 76 -8.15 -23.59 -0.87
N SER A 77 -7.08 -23.04 -0.27
CA SER A 77 -6.70 -23.41 1.10
C SER A 77 -7.58 -22.80 2.19
N ILE A 78 -8.19 -21.63 1.95
CA ILE A 78 -9.02 -20.95 2.95
C ILE A 78 -10.40 -21.62 3.03
N ILE A 79 -10.94 -22.08 1.89
CA ILE A 79 -12.21 -22.80 1.84
C ILE A 79 -12.07 -24.18 2.50
N ASP A 80 -10.96 -24.88 2.29
CA ASP A 80 -10.69 -26.16 2.97
C ASP A 80 -10.54 -26.02 4.50
N ILE A 81 -9.95 -24.92 4.96
CA ILE A 81 -9.83 -24.63 6.41
C ILE A 81 -11.19 -24.28 7.02
N LEU A 82 -12.08 -23.61 6.28
CA LEU A 82 -13.41 -23.22 6.77
C LEU A 82 -14.46 -24.32 6.58
N GLY A 83 -14.28 -25.23 5.62
CA GLY A 83 -15.16 -26.38 5.38
C GLY A 83 -14.85 -27.60 6.25
N SER A 84 -13.76 -27.57 7.03
CA SER A 84 -13.35 -28.63 7.95
C SER A 84 -13.67 -28.36 9.43
N CYS A 85 -14.46 -27.32 9.73
CA CYS A 85 -15.02 -27.03 11.07
C CYS A 85 -16.45 -27.54 11.24
#